data_AF-A0A4Q2RP78-F1
#
_entry.id   AF-A0A4Q2RP78-F1
#
_cell.length_a   1.000
_cell.length_b   1.000
_cell.length_c   1.000
_cell.angle_alpha   90.00
_cell.angle_beta   90.00
_cell.angle_gamma   90.00
#
_symmetry.space_group_name_H-M   'P 1'
#
loop_
_entity.id
_entity.type
_entity.pdbx_description
1 polymer ?
#
loop_
_entity_poly.entity_id
_entity_poly.type
_entity_poly.pdbx_seq_one_letter_code
_entity_poly.pdbx_strand_id
1 'polypeptide(L)'
;MPPDAARPGPWQATAGGTAVPGTLCARRAQRLGATRRSPARQGGAQGATARDRCAAAARRGHDRRRRGGGPPPCPGGGARPAAGLRVVRRRMARRRARRQRPAAAQHGGVHGQHARRPRPHARSHARLHARLDARLDGGTPMTAHRLDRVLQQDLCSGCGACAFVGRDHGVVMLDIPTVGRRPVGTEGLPTALKDEIVRACPGSQVTSPGWPATPDPSALLVGPTEAIWEGWATDPVLRWAGSSGGVVTALATYALEELEMALVVHTGMDDTMPWGNRTVVSRDRASLLHNSGSRYTTSSPVEALDLIESADRPCVFVGKPCDVAAVRELRRERPALDRNLGLVLSFFCAGTPPSDASLRLAAELGFGEPAAISQVRYRGEGWPGSFVVGSTDGHRSELTYDESWGRLASTPRQLRCTLCADGLGELADVTGGDAWHRHSDEPGGASDGVSLILARTTRGRTVVEGAIEAGYLTATVSDASDVVLAQPLTRRRMLVPARTAALRTAGLAAPRYPGFRLGAAARLLGPRAWAKEYAGMVRRIVTRGLWRRGRHMGRTR
;
A
#
# COMPACT_ATOMS: atom_id res chain seq x y z
N MET A 1 62.53 5.14 -23.61
CA MET A 1 62.46 4.47 -24.93
C MET A 1 61.33 3.44 -24.88
N PRO A 2 60.49 3.34 -25.93
CA PRO A 2 59.35 2.41 -26.05
C PRO A 2 59.82 1.09 -26.75
N PRO A 3 58.97 0.09 -27.13
CA PRO A 3 57.73 0.16 -27.97
C PRO A 3 56.43 -0.17 -27.19
N ASP A 4 55.22 0.32 -27.53
CA ASP A 4 54.30 -0.06 -28.65
C ASP A 4 53.90 -1.55 -28.67
N ALA A 5 52.64 -1.99 -28.82
CA ALA A 5 51.30 -1.35 -28.85
C ALA A 5 50.25 -2.42 -28.38
N ALA A 6 48.92 -2.33 -28.45
CA ALA A 6 47.95 -1.42 -29.07
C ALA A 6 46.57 -1.48 -28.32
N ARG A 7 45.47 -1.06 -28.97
CA ARG A 7 44.05 -1.25 -28.57
C ARG A 7 43.19 -1.48 -29.83
N PRO A 8 42.07 -2.26 -29.78
CA PRO A 8 41.06 -2.23 -30.83
C PRO A 8 40.04 -1.08 -30.63
N GLY A 9 39.67 -0.43 -31.74
CA GLY A 9 38.71 0.68 -31.80
C GLY A 9 37.30 0.28 -32.26
N PRO A 10 36.38 1.26 -32.46
CA PRO A 10 34.94 1.01 -32.60
C PRO A 10 34.47 0.74 -34.04
N TRP A 11 33.25 0.20 -34.13
CA TRP A 11 32.54 -0.09 -35.38
C TRP A 11 32.20 1.18 -36.18
N GLN A 12 32.39 1.13 -37.49
CA GLN A 12 32.06 2.19 -38.43
C GLN A 12 30.63 2.03 -38.98
N ALA A 13 29.92 3.15 -39.15
CA ALA A 13 28.72 3.22 -39.98
C ALA A 13 29.11 3.49 -41.43
N THR A 14 28.50 2.78 -42.39
CA THR A 14 28.69 2.99 -43.83
C THR A 14 27.67 3.99 -44.38
N ALA A 15 28.15 4.94 -45.18
CA ALA A 15 27.30 5.85 -45.95
C ALA A 15 27.72 5.86 -47.42
N GLY A 16 26.74 5.82 -48.30
CA GLY A 16 26.86 6.04 -49.74
C GLY A 16 25.47 5.88 -50.38
N GLY A 17 25.01 6.75 -51.29
CA GLY A 17 25.60 7.99 -51.76
C GLY A 17 25.31 8.22 -53.24
N THR A 18 24.31 9.06 -53.55
CA THR A 18 24.15 9.74 -54.85
C THR A 18 23.18 10.91 -54.70
N ALA A 19 23.58 12.10 -55.17
CA ALA A 19 22.73 13.29 -55.33
C ALA A 19 22.35 13.43 -56.83
N VAL A 20 21.51 14.35 -57.33
CA VAL A 20 21.57 15.85 -57.48
C VAL A 20 20.35 16.21 -58.42
N PRO A 21 19.89 17.47 -58.72
CA PRO A 21 19.78 18.78 -58.03
C PRO A 21 18.33 19.37 -57.96
N GLY A 22 18.19 20.54 -57.29
CA GLY A 22 17.25 21.63 -57.68
C GLY A 22 15.96 21.73 -56.86
N THR A 23 15.42 22.90 -56.51
CA THR A 23 15.76 24.30 -56.90
C THR A 23 15.36 25.28 -55.78
N LEU A 24 15.96 26.47 -55.73
CA LEU A 24 15.54 27.56 -54.82
C LEU A 24 14.12 28.06 -55.14
N CYS A 25 13.38 28.50 -54.11
CA CYS A 25 12.71 29.81 -54.16
C CYS A 25 12.47 30.38 -52.75
N ALA A 26 12.30 31.70 -52.63
CA ALA A 26 12.24 32.41 -51.35
C ALA A 26 11.20 33.54 -51.35
N ARG A 27 10.91 34.05 -50.14
CA ARG A 27 10.26 35.35 -49.81
C ARG A 27 8.73 35.51 -50.02
N ARG A 28 8.02 35.65 -48.89
CA ARG A 28 7.22 36.84 -48.45
C ARG A 28 6.72 36.54 -47.02
N ALA A 29 6.80 37.38 -45.98
CA ALA A 29 6.93 38.83 -45.78
C ALA A 29 5.63 39.65 -45.96
N GLN A 30 4.87 39.79 -44.86
CA GLN A 30 4.01 40.93 -44.43
C GLN A 30 3.49 40.57 -43.01
N ARG A 31 3.88 41.24 -41.91
CA ARG A 31 3.55 42.59 -41.42
C ARG A 31 2.05 42.83 -41.14
N LEU A 32 1.71 42.88 -39.86
CA LEU A 32 0.75 43.74 -39.12
C LEU A 32 0.69 43.15 -37.68
N GLY A 33 0.63 43.87 -36.57
CA GLY A 33 0.73 45.29 -36.24
C GLY A 33 0.57 45.41 -34.71
N ALA A 34 1.44 46.14 -34.00
CA ALA A 34 1.48 46.11 -32.53
C ALA A 34 0.69 47.25 -31.86
N THR A 35 -0.02 46.97 -30.77
CA THR A 35 -0.37 47.97 -29.74
C THR A 35 -0.34 47.38 -28.33
N ARG A 36 0.40 48.04 -27.44
CA ARG A 36 0.42 47.78 -25.98
C ARG A 36 -0.81 48.39 -25.30
N ARG A 37 -1.25 47.81 -24.17
CA ARG A 37 -1.39 48.51 -22.87
C ARG A 37 -1.95 47.59 -21.76
N SER A 38 -1.22 47.47 -20.66
CA SER A 38 -1.83 47.34 -19.32
C SER A 38 -2.17 48.74 -18.78
N PRO A 39 -2.99 48.84 -17.73
CA PRO A 39 -2.40 49.15 -16.42
C PRO A 39 -2.98 48.29 -15.28
N ALA A 40 -2.51 48.54 -14.05
CA ALA A 40 -2.79 47.73 -12.87
C ALA A 40 -3.46 48.54 -11.73
N ARG A 41 -3.85 47.81 -10.67
CA ARG A 41 -4.03 48.19 -9.24
C ARG A 41 -5.44 48.47 -8.64
N GLN A 42 -5.71 47.67 -7.60
CA GLN A 42 -6.11 48.01 -6.21
C GLN A 42 -7.58 48.25 -5.80
N GLY A 43 -7.92 47.68 -4.62
CA GLY A 43 -9.07 47.99 -3.75
C GLY A 43 -10.39 47.25 -4.09
N GLY A 44 -11.25 46.85 -3.15
CA GLY A 44 -11.16 46.81 -1.68
C GLY A 44 -12.54 46.82 -0.98
N ALA A 45 -12.77 45.89 -0.04
CA ALA A 45 -13.76 45.91 1.07
C ALA A 45 -15.31 45.83 0.83
N GLN A 46 -15.90 44.78 1.43
CA GLN A 46 -17.06 44.75 2.38
C GLN A 46 -18.51 45.16 1.97
N GLY A 47 -19.50 44.46 2.60
CA GLY A 47 -20.93 44.80 2.66
C GLY A 47 -21.81 43.98 1.69
N ALA A 48 -22.72 43.05 2.04
CA ALA A 48 -23.71 42.84 3.12
C ALA A 48 -25.18 43.07 2.68
N THR A 49 -26.02 42.05 2.95
CA THR A 49 -27.51 42.05 3.10
C THR A 49 -28.49 42.30 1.92
N ALA A 50 -29.14 41.18 1.51
CA ALA A 50 -30.58 40.87 1.69
C ALA A 50 -31.71 41.32 0.72
N ARG A 51 -32.53 40.31 0.31
CA ARG A 51 -33.98 40.34 -0.04
C ARG A 51 -34.38 41.02 -1.38
N ASP A 52 -35.46 40.66 -2.09
CA ASP A 52 -36.64 39.82 -1.81
C ASP A 52 -37.20 39.05 -3.05
N ARG A 53 -37.81 37.88 -2.77
CA ARG A 53 -39.11 37.28 -3.23
C ARG A 53 -39.70 37.42 -4.66
N CYS A 54 -40.08 36.26 -5.22
CA CYS A 54 -41.42 35.83 -5.71
C CYS A 54 -41.34 34.31 -6.00
N ALA A 55 -42.15 33.34 -5.55
CA ALA A 55 -43.58 33.18 -5.24
C ALA A 55 -44.54 33.28 -6.45
N ALA A 56 -45.53 32.41 -6.70
CA ALA A 56 -45.84 31.02 -6.27
C ALA A 56 -47.08 30.47 -7.05
N ALA A 57 -47.26 29.12 -7.09
CA ALA A 57 -48.50 28.39 -7.48
C ALA A 57 -48.95 28.48 -8.98
N ALA A 58 -49.84 27.63 -9.54
CA ALA A 58 -50.71 26.56 -9.01
C ALA A 58 -50.96 25.47 -10.11
N ARG A 59 -50.92 24.15 -9.85
CA ARG A 59 -51.97 23.20 -9.37
C ARG A 59 -52.95 22.59 -10.42
N ARG A 60 -53.13 21.26 -10.32
CA ARG A 60 -54.23 20.37 -10.85
C ARG A 60 -54.24 20.20 -12.39
N GLY A 61 -54.50 19.03 -13.00
CA GLY A 61 -54.70 17.66 -12.51
C GLY A 61 -55.98 17.01 -13.04
N HIS A 62 -55.92 15.78 -13.59
CA HIS A 62 -57.08 14.86 -13.64
C HIS A 62 -56.72 13.39 -13.91
N ASP A 63 -57.41 12.50 -13.20
CA ASP A 63 -57.46 11.04 -13.38
C ASP A 63 -58.62 10.67 -14.33
N ARG A 64 -58.43 9.69 -15.24
CA ARG A 64 -59.49 8.73 -15.63
C ARG A 64 -59.01 7.46 -16.35
N ARG A 65 -59.47 6.35 -15.78
CA ARG A 65 -59.34 4.91 -16.10
C ARG A 65 -59.89 4.40 -17.46
N ARG A 66 -59.25 3.28 -17.91
CA ARG A 66 -59.80 1.94 -18.29
C ARG A 66 -60.08 1.54 -19.76
N ARG A 67 -59.86 0.21 -19.98
CA ARG A 67 -60.17 -0.69 -21.13
C ARG A 67 -59.19 -0.57 -22.31
N GLY A 68 -58.70 -1.64 -22.95
CA GLY A 68 -58.80 -3.09 -22.68
C GLY A 68 -58.22 -3.90 -23.87
N GLY A 69 -57.84 -5.18 -23.71
CA GLY A 69 -57.47 -6.04 -24.85
C GLY A 69 -56.37 -7.09 -24.61
N GLY A 70 -56.78 -8.34 -24.44
CA GLY A 70 -56.12 -9.57 -24.90
C GLY A 70 -57.24 -10.52 -25.40
N PRO A 71 -57.02 -11.80 -25.77
CA PRO A 71 -55.80 -12.62 -25.73
C PRO A 71 -55.47 -13.16 -27.18
N PRO A 72 -55.01 -14.40 -27.52
CA PRO A 72 -55.14 -15.74 -26.89
C PRO A 72 -53.82 -16.52 -26.60
N PRO A 73 -53.88 -17.59 -25.77
CA PRO A 73 -52.89 -18.68 -25.70
C PRO A 73 -53.48 -20.07 -26.09
N CYS A 74 -52.67 -21.14 -25.92
CA CYS A 74 -52.94 -22.60 -26.05
C CYS A 74 -52.65 -23.24 -27.44
N PRO A 75 -52.45 -24.58 -27.53
CA PRO A 75 -52.44 -25.65 -26.51
C PRO A 75 -51.06 -26.37 -26.39
N GLY A 76 -50.80 -27.42 -25.59
CA GLY A 76 -51.59 -28.13 -24.56
C GLY A 76 -51.15 -29.62 -24.42
N GLY A 77 -51.20 -30.17 -23.20
CA GLY A 77 -50.86 -31.58 -22.85
C GLY A 77 -49.63 -31.69 -21.93
N GLY A 78 -49.64 -32.28 -20.73
CA GLY A 78 -50.63 -33.13 -20.04
C GLY A 78 -50.26 -34.63 -20.17
N ALA A 79 -50.18 -35.47 -19.11
CA ALA A 79 -50.28 -35.24 -17.67
C ALA A 79 -49.60 -36.37 -16.83
N ARG A 80 -49.36 -36.06 -15.54
CA ARG A 80 -49.29 -36.87 -14.28
C ARG A 80 -49.78 -38.35 -14.25
N PRO A 81 -49.62 -39.12 -13.13
CA PRO A 81 -48.73 -39.01 -11.94
C PRO A 81 -48.13 -40.37 -11.43
N ALA A 82 -47.33 -40.37 -10.34
CA ALA A 82 -47.53 -41.25 -9.14
C ALA A 82 -46.45 -41.06 -8.03
N ALA A 83 -46.76 -41.57 -6.82
CA ALA A 83 -45.99 -41.63 -5.56
C ALA A 83 -44.45 -41.82 -5.66
N GLY A 84 -43.60 -41.39 -4.71
CA GLY A 84 -43.82 -40.97 -3.33
C GLY A 84 -43.35 -42.02 -2.31
N LEU A 85 -42.13 -41.90 -1.74
CA LEU A 85 -41.68 -42.73 -0.60
C LEU A 85 -40.43 -42.19 0.15
N ARG A 86 -40.64 -41.95 1.46
CA ARG A 86 -39.72 -42.06 2.63
C ARG A 86 -38.23 -41.66 2.55
N VAL A 87 -37.93 -40.59 3.28
CA VAL A 87 -36.95 -40.51 4.40
C VAL A 87 -36.04 -41.74 4.64
N VAL A 88 -34.71 -41.55 4.52
CA VAL A 88 -33.72 -42.25 5.36
C VAL A 88 -32.64 -41.28 5.84
N ARG A 89 -32.61 -40.98 7.15
CA ARG A 89 -31.44 -40.43 7.82
C ARG A 89 -30.44 -41.56 8.07
N ARG A 90 -29.16 -41.40 7.72
CA ARG A 90 -28.08 -42.25 8.28
C ARG A 90 -27.18 -41.46 9.23
N ARG A 91 -27.29 -41.78 10.53
CA ARG A 91 -26.22 -41.62 11.52
C ARG A 91 -25.44 -42.93 11.58
N MET A 92 -24.11 -42.87 11.62
CA MET A 92 -23.22 -43.71 12.44
C MET A 92 -21.91 -42.92 12.61
N ALA A 93 -21.46 -42.55 13.80
CA ALA A 93 -21.08 -43.32 15.01
C ALA A 93 -19.57 -43.62 15.04
N ARG A 94 -18.95 -43.29 16.18
CA ARG A 94 -17.50 -43.30 16.40
C ARG A 94 -16.95 -44.73 16.57
N ARG A 95 -15.72 -44.99 16.11
CA ARG A 95 -14.81 -45.92 16.82
C ARG A 95 -13.40 -45.33 16.93
N ARG A 96 -12.78 -45.51 18.09
CA ARG A 96 -11.38 -45.20 18.38
C ARG A 96 -10.52 -46.41 18.00
N ALA A 97 -9.30 -46.18 17.53
CA ALA A 97 -8.21 -47.14 17.61
C ALA A 97 -6.92 -46.42 18.01
N ARG A 98 -6.30 -46.87 19.12
CA ARG A 98 -4.92 -46.48 19.48
C ARG A 98 -3.95 -47.30 18.63
N ARG A 99 -2.86 -46.70 18.15
CA ARG A 99 -1.56 -47.39 18.01
C ARG A 99 -0.43 -46.44 18.39
N GLN A 100 0.48 -46.92 19.23
CA GLN A 100 1.76 -46.30 19.52
C GLN A 100 2.87 -47.11 18.85
N ARG A 101 3.95 -46.42 18.44
CA ARG A 101 5.35 -46.82 18.22
C ARG A 101 5.71 -48.31 18.05
N PRO A 102 6.76 -48.55 17.25
CA PRO A 102 7.94 -49.22 17.79
C PRO A 102 9.21 -48.36 17.66
N ALA A 103 10.25 -48.78 18.36
CA ALA A 103 11.62 -48.33 18.19
C ALA A 103 12.54 -49.55 18.27
N ALA A 104 13.53 -49.67 17.39
CA ALA A 104 14.83 -50.32 17.62
C ALA A 104 15.63 -50.38 16.31
N ALA A 105 16.88 -49.95 16.35
CA ALA A 105 17.97 -50.42 15.50
C ALA A 105 19.20 -50.59 16.41
N GLN A 106 19.97 -51.66 16.20
CA GLN A 106 21.14 -52.01 17.03
C GLN A 106 22.43 -52.01 16.18
N HIS A 107 23.56 -52.16 16.89
CA HIS A 107 24.99 -52.20 16.49
C HIS A 107 25.75 -50.88 16.77
N GLY A 108 26.93 -50.85 17.42
CA GLY A 108 27.64 -51.89 18.21
C GLY A 108 29.16 -51.67 18.31
N GLY A 109 29.75 -51.61 19.52
CA GLY A 109 31.21 -51.63 19.82
C GLY A 109 32.06 -50.42 19.34
N VAL A 110 33.25 -50.07 19.84
CA VAL A 110 34.27 -50.73 20.72
C VAL A 110 35.08 -49.67 21.53
N HIS A 111 35.91 -50.12 22.49
CA HIS A 111 36.63 -49.40 23.58
C HIS A 111 37.86 -48.50 23.25
N GLY A 112 38.23 -47.66 24.26
CA GLY A 112 39.60 -47.15 24.54
C GLY A 112 39.60 -45.90 25.45
N GLN A 113 39.64 -45.96 26.79
CA GLN A 113 40.76 -46.14 27.75
C GLN A 113 41.58 -44.88 28.15
N HIS A 114 41.66 -44.63 29.48
CA HIS A 114 42.64 -43.80 30.25
C HIS A 114 42.65 -42.25 30.05
N ALA A 115 42.98 -41.36 31.02
CA ALA A 115 43.44 -41.49 32.43
C ALA A 115 43.04 -40.27 33.33
N ARG A 116 43.38 -40.34 34.64
CA ARG A 116 43.22 -39.32 35.72
C ARG A 116 44.23 -38.14 35.52
N ARG A 117 44.19 -36.93 36.14
CA ARG A 117 43.85 -36.42 37.51
C ARG A 117 43.68 -34.85 37.48
N PRO A 118 43.32 -34.12 38.58
CA PRO A 118 42.77 -32.74 38.51
C PRO A 118 43.55 -31.59 39.21
N ARG A 119 43.02 -30.34 39.09
CA ARG A 119 43.18 -29.07 39.90
C ARG A 119 43.87 -27.89 39.17
N PRO A 120 43.72 -26.60 39.61
CA PRO A 120 42.57 -25.91 40.23
C PRO A 120 42.33 -24.47 39.64
N HIS A 121 41.68 -23.57 40.41
CA HIS A 121 41.47 -22.11 40.20
C HIS A 121 40.16 -21.62 39.55
N ALA A 122 39.07 -21.72 40.32
CA ALA A 122 37.80 -21.01 40.08
C ALA A 122 37.43 -20.08 41.26
N ARG A 123 38.34 -19.16 41.67
CA ARG A 123 38.11 -18.18 42.75
C ARG A 123 38.81 -16.83 42.52
N SER A 124 38.43 -16.13 41.43
CA SER A 124 38.83 -14.72 41.20
C SER A 124 37.77 -13.91 40.44
N HIS A 125 37.12 -14.49 39.41
CA HIS A 125 36.13 -13.78 38.59
C HIS A 125 34.85 -13.33 39.32
N ALA A 126 34.43 -14.03 40.38
CA ALA A 126 33.14 -13.80 41.04
C ALA A 126 32.98 -12.42 41.69
N ARG A 127 34.08 -11.67 41.95
CA ARG A 127 34.03 -10.34 42.58
C ARG A 127 34.13 -9.17 41.60
N LEU A 128 34.42 -9.43 40.31
CA LEU A 128 34.45 -8.38 39.29
C LEU A 128 33.06 -8.16 38.66
N HIS A 129 32.30 -9.24 38.42
CA HIS A 129 30.92 -9.14 37.91
C HIS A 129 29.98 -8.45 38.91
N ALA A 130 30.10 -8.74 40.21
CA ALA A 130 29.27 -8.14 41.26
C ALA A 130 29.43 -6.61 41.43
N ARG A 131 30.45 -5.98 40.82
CA ARG A 131 30.62 -4.51 40.80
C ARG A 131 30.24 -3.86 39.46
N LEU A 132 29.90 -4.66 38.45
CA LEU A 132 29.35 -4.20 37.16
C LEU A 132 27.81 -4.18 37.18
N ASP A 133 27.18 -5.16 37.82
CA ASP A 133 25.71 -5.20 37.96
C ASP A 133 25.18 -4.07 38.86
N ALA A 134 25.94 -3.68 39.90
CA ALA A 134 25.57 -2.61 40.84
C ALA A 134 25.67 -1.17 40.28
N ARG A 135 25.95 -0.98 38.99
CA ARG A 135 25.92 0.33 38.30
C ARG A 135 24.86 0.44 37.20
N LEU A 136 23.94 -0.53 37.09
CA LEU A 136 22.88 -0.51 36.07
C LEU A 136 21.46 -0.23 36.61
N ASP A 137 21.26 -0.25 37.93
CA ASP A 137 19.97 0.12 38.57
C ASP A 137 19.82 1.63 38.85
N GLY A 138 20.75 2.45 38.34
CA GLY A 138 20.75 3.92 38.49
C GLY A 138 20.16 4.70 37.30
N GLY A 139 19.58 4.02 36.32
CA GLY A 139 19.02 4.66 35.12
C GLY A 139 17.68 5.34 35.40
N THR A 140 17.70 6.64 35.72
CA THR A 140 16.51 7.51 35.63
C THR A 140 15.84 7.28 34.27
N PRO A 141 14.51 7.12 34.18
CA PRO A 141 13.85 6.92 32.89
C PRO A 141 13.90 8.21 32.08
N MET A 142 15.02 8.41 31.36
CA MET A 142 15.12 9.36 30.26
C MET A 142 13.88 9.17 29.40
N THR A 143 13.09 10.23 29.26
CA THR A 143 11.80 10.21 28.57
C THR A 143 12.02 9.95 27.09
N ALA A 144 12.16 8.65 26.73
CA ALA A 144 12.53 8.19 25.41
C ALA A 144 11.72 8.95 24.35
N HIS A 145 12.44 9.53 23.39
CA HIS A 145 11.85 10.42 22.40
C HIS A 145 10.70 9.70 21.70
N ARG A 146 9.68 10.44 21.22
CA ARG A 146 8.52 9.80 20.61
C ARG A 146 8.90 8.93 19.41
N LEU A 147 9.97 9.29 18.67
CA LEU A 147 10.56 8.47 17.62
C LEU A 147 11.13 7.16 18.17
N ASP A 148 11.95 7.23 19.22
CA ASP A 148 12.56 6.06 19.86
C ASP A 148 11.50 5.06 20.33
N ARG A 149 10.40 5.56 20.92
CA ARG A 149 9.24 4.74 21.31
C ARG A 149 8.52 4.09 20.12
N VAL A 150 8.46 4.75 18.96
CA VAL A 150 7.88 4.17 17.74
C VAL A 150 8.74 3.00 17.23
N LEU A 151 10.06 3.14 17.28
CA LEU A 151 11.00 2.11 16.84
C LEU A 151 11.03 0.91 17.80
N GLN A 152 11.21 1.17 19.11
CA GLN A 152 11.33 0.15 20.16
C GLN A 152 10.04 -0.68 20.41
N GLN A 153 8.89 -0.21 19.93
CA GLN A 153 7.58 -0.86 20.17
C GLN A 153 6.87 -1.29 18.87
N ASP A 154 7.63 -1.58 17.80
CA ASP A 154 7.11 -2.14 16.53
C ASP A 154 6.04 -1.26 15.84
N LEU A 155 6.04 0.06 16.08
CA LEU A 155 5.09 1.00 15.47
C LEU A 155 5.59 1.60 14.16
N CYS A 156 6.83 1.31 13.73
CA CYS A 156 7.33 1.73 12.41
C CYS A 156 6.61 0.98 11.27
N SER A 157 6.18 1.71 10.23
CA SER A 157 5.59 1.17 8.99
C SER A 157 6.59 1.01 7.84
N GLY A 158 7.86 1.40 8.06
CA GLY A 158 8.91 1.40 7.05
C GLY A 158 8.71 2.39 5.90
N CYS A 159 8.08 3.56 6.12
CA CYS A 159 7.74 4.48 5.03
C CYS A 159 8.93 5.19 4.34
N GLY A 160 10.04 5.42 5.05
CA GLY A 160 11.22 6.13 4.52
C GLY A 160 11.35 7.60 4.95
N ALA A 161 10.35 8.20 5.59
CA ALA A 161 10.36 9.62 5.99
C ALA A 161 11.56 10.03 6.86
N CYS A 162 12.02 9.12 7.72
CA CYS A 162 13.22 9.32 8.55
C CYS A 162 14.52 9.35 7.74
N ALA A 163 14.63 8.57 6.66
CA ALA A 163 15.79 8.57 5.78
C ALA A 163 15.81 9.76 4.82
N PHE A 164 14.63 10.32 4.48
CA PHE A 164 14.55 11.59 3.76
C PHE A 164 14.97 12.78 4.65
N VAL A 165 14.35 12.94 5.81
CA VAL A 165 14.64 14.05 6.74
C VAL A 165 16.04 13.95 7.36
N GLY A 166 16.46 12.74 7.74
CA GLY A 166 17.75 12.49 8.39
C GLY A 166 18.89 12.14 7.44
N ARG A 167 18.75 12.39 6.13
CA ARG A 167 19.74 11.99 5.11
C ARG A 167 21.15 12.49 5.43
N ASP A 168 21.28 13.78 5.71
CA ASP A 168 22.57 14.44 5.98
C ASP A 168 23.20 14.00 7.32
N HIS A 169 22.45 13.23 8.12
CA HIS A 169 22.90 12.58 9.34
C HIS A 169 23.08 11.05 9.18
N GLY A 170 23.08 10.54 7.94
CA GLY A 170 23.34 9.13 7.64
C GLY A 170 22.18 8.18 7.87
N VAL A 171 20.94 8.67 8.01
CA VAL A 171 19.78 7.80 8.21
C VAL A 171 19.43 7.09 6.90
N VAL A 172 19.43 5.75 6.91
CA VAL A 172 19.09 4.91 5.75
C VAL A 172 18.03 3.86 6.11
N MET A 173 17.28 3.38 5.12
CA MET A 173 16.33 2.28 5.28
C MET A 173 16.94 0.95 4.83
N LEU A 174 16.98 -0.05 5.72
CA LEU A 174 17.38 -1.41 5.39
C LEU A 174 16.19 -2.37 5.53
N ASP A 175 16.09 -3.36 4.65
CA ASP A 175 15.12 -4.45 4.82
C ASP A 175 15.64 -5.48 5.82
N ILE A 176 14.85 -5.76 6.85
CA ILE A 176 15.12 -6.85 7.81
C ILE A 176 14.18 -7.99 7.42
N PRO A 177 14.65 -9.12 6.86
CA PRO A 177 13.77 -10.03 6.11
C PRO A 177 12.54 -10.56 6.87
N THR A 178 12.62 -10.70 8.20
CA THR A 178 11.55 -11.21 9.07
C THR A 178 10.61 -10.11 9.62
N VAL A 179 10.89 -8.84 9.32
CA VAL A 179 10.24 -7.64 9.91
C VAL A 179 9.80 -6.62 8.86
N GLY A 180 10.53 -6.54 7.75
CA GLY A 180 10.44 -5.53 6.69
C GLY A 180 11.21 -4.24 7.01
N ARG A 181 11.28 -3.32 6.03
CA ARG A 181 12.12 -2.11 6.06
C ARG A 181 12.08 -1.30 7.37
N ARG A 182 13.27 -0.98 7.91
CA ARG A 182 13.50 -0.19 9.13
C ARG A 182 14.63 0.83 8.93
N PRO A 183 14.59 1.98 9.63
CA PRO A 183 15.69 2.93 9.59
C PRO A 183 16.87 2.44 10.44
N VAL A 184 18.07 2.82 10.03
CA VAL A 184 19.35 2.66 10.74
C VAL A 184 20.03 4.03 10.79
N GLY A 185 20.83 4.29 11.83
CA GLY A 185 21.45 5.61 12.05
C GLY A 185 20.51 6.60 12.77
N THR A 186 19.51 6.10 13.49
CA THR A 186 18.56 6.94 14.27
C THR A 186 19.00 7.15 15.72
N GLU A 187 19.98 6.35 16.15
CA GLU A 187 20.74 6.46 17.37
C GLU A 187 21.55 7.76 17.36
N GLY A 188 21.55 8.50 18.47
CA GLY A 188 22.34 9.74 18.59
C GLY A 188 21.86 10.96 17.80
N LEU A 189 20.84 10.86 16.94
CA LEU A 189 20.29 12.03 16.22
C LEU A 189 19.89 13.16 17.19
N PRO A 190 20.14 14.44 16.83
CA PRO A 190 19.72 15.60 17.64
C PRO A 190 18.22 15.59 17.92
N THR A 191 17.81 15.99 19.12
CA THR A 191 16.39 16.01 19.52
C THR A 191 15.51 16.79 18.55
N ALA A 192 15.97 17.95 18.06
CA ALA A 192 15.23 18.77 17.09
C ALA A 192 14.96 18.03 15.77
N LEU A 193 15.93 17.26 15.27
CA LEU A 193 15.78 16.43 14.07
C LEU A 193 14.85 15.23 14.34
N LYS A 194 14.95 14.60 15.52
CA LYS A 194 13.98 13.56 15.92
C LYS A 194 12.56 14.13 16.01
N ASP A 195 12.40 15.38 16.44
CA ASP A 195 11.11 16.07 16.46
C ASP A 195 10.56 16.34 15.05
N GLU A 196 11.40 16.70 14.08
CA GLU A 196 11.01 16.80 12.66
C GLU A 196 10.56 15.44 12.10
N ILE A 197 11.39 14.41 12.26
CA ILE A 197 11.07 13.05 11.84
C ILE A 197 9.75 12.57 12.47
N VAL A 198 9.48 12.87 13.74
CA VAL A 198 8.30 12.35 14.44
C VAL A 198 7.00 13.11 14.13
N ARG A 199 7.07 14.32 13.56
CA ARG A 199 5.90 15.02 12.98
C ARG A 199 5.43 14.32 11.71
N ALA A 200 6.36 13.95 10.84
CA ALA A 200 6.08 13.17 9.62
C ALA A 200 5.82 11.67 9.88
N CYS A 201 6.12 11.14 11.07
CA CYS A 201 6.11 9.70 11.30
C CYS A 201 4.68 9.10 11.43
N PRO A 202 4.22 8.26 10.49
CA PRO A 202 2.91 7.61 10.54
C PRO A 202 2.80 6.56 11.66
N GLY A 203 3.92 6.16 12.27
CA GLY A 203 3.95 5.32 13.48
C GLY A 203 3.57 6.07 14.75
N SER A 204 3.80 7.38 14.77
CA SER A 204 3.47 8.31 15.87
C SER A 204 2.03 8.82 15.75
N GLN A 205 1.69 9.37 14.58
CA GLN A 205 0.38 9.99 14.33
C GLN A 205 0.03 9.93 12.84
N VAL A 206 -1.27 9.86 12.55
CA VAL A 206 -1.81 10.19 11.23
C VAL A 206 -3.01 11.13 11.44
N THR A 207 -2.96 12.32 10.84
CA THR A 207 -3.99 13.36 11.00
C THR A 207 -5.00 13.25 9.86
N SER A 208 -6.30 13.22 10.14
CA SER A 208 -7.37 13.20 9.11
C SER A 208 -7.33 14.49 8.26
N PRO A 209 -7.76 14.46 6.98
CA PRO A 209 -7.80 15.68 6.16
C PRO A 209 -8.89 16.67 6.61
N GLY A 210 -9.80 16.26 7.52
CA GLY A 210 -11.01 17.00 7.88
C GLY A 210 -12.25 16.39 7.25
N TRP A 211 -13.44 16.76 7.71
CA TRP A 211 -14.71 16.26 7.17
C TRP A 211 -15.57 17.45 6.75
N PRO A 212 -16.03 17.53 5.49
CA PRO A 212 -16.83 18.66 5.02
C PRO A 212 -18.24 18.68 5.63
N ALA A 213 -18.79 17.50 5.95
CA ALA A 213 -20.11 17.33 6.54
C ALA A 213 -20.11 16.22 7.61
N THR A 214 -21.26 15.97 8.22
CA THR A 214 -21.48 14.75 9.02
C THR A 214 -21.72 13.57 8.07
N PRO A 215 -20.86 12.55 8.07
CA PRO A 215 -20.99 11.41 7.17
C PRO A 215 -22.10 10.45 7.63
N ASP A 216 -22.74 9.79 6.67
CA ASP A 216 -23.50 8.56 6.90
C ASP A 216 -22.57 7.39 7.31
N PRO A 217 -23.09 6.21 7.69
CA PRO A 217 -22.27 5.08 8.12
C PRO A 217 -21.25 4.59 7.08
N SER A 218 -21.57 4.61 5.78
CA SER A 218 -20.68 4.16 4.71
C SER A 218 -19.58 5.19 4.46
N ALA A 219 -19.94 6.47 4.29
CA ALA A 219 -18.98 7.57 4.18
C ALA A 219 -18.06 7.67 5.40
N LEU A 220 -18.56 7.37 6.61
CA LEU A 220 -17.76 7.32 7.83
C LEU A 220 -16.69 6.22 7.78
N LEU A 221 -16.96 5.08 7.14
CA LEU A 221 -16.00 4.00 6.98
C LEU A 221 -14.99 4.28 5.86
N VAL A 222 -15.44 4.81 4.72
CA VAL A 222 -14.62 5.14 3.54
C VAL A 222 -13.69 6.33 3.76
N GLY A 223 -14.11 7.28 4.61
CA GLY A 223 -13.41 8.53 4.88
C GLY A 223 -13.79 9.66 3.93
N PRO A 224 -13.31 10.89 4.20
CA PRO A 224 -13.54 12.06 3.36
C PRO A 224 -13.17 11.78 1.90
N THR A 225 -14.09 12.08 0.99
CA THR A 225 -13.98 11.80 -0.45
C THR A 225 -14.83 12.82 -1.20
N GLU A 226 -14.30 13.40 -2.26
CA GLU A 226 -14.96 14.40 -3.12
C GLU A 226 -15.86 13.73 -4.17
N ALA A 227 -15.40 12.62 -4.74
CA ALA A 227 -16.11 11.84 -5.75
C ALA A 227 -15.59 10.40 -5.80
N ILE A 228 -16.47 9.47 -6.22
CA ILE A 228 -16.20 8.04 -6.32
C ILE A 228 -16.65 7.56 -7.69
N TRP A 229 -15.83 6.74 -8.33
CA TRP A 229 -16.16 6.04 -9.56
C TRP A 229 -15.71 4.58 -9.52
N GLU A 230 -16.26 3.78 -10.42
CA GLU A 230 -15.74 2.47 -10.80
C GLU A 230 -15.29 2.52 -12.26
N GLY A 231 -14.09 2.03 -12.56
CA GLY A 231 -13.53 2.15 -13.89
C GLY A 231 -12.22 1.41 -14.11
N TRP A 232 -11.64 1.64 -15.28
CA TRP A 232 -10.39 1.02 -15.75
C TRP A 232 -9.65 1.91 -16.75
N ALA A 233 -8.37 1.59 -16.96
CA ALA A 233 -7.53 2.12 -18.03
C ALA A 233 -8.11 1.71 -19.40
N THR A 234 -8.27 2.68 -20.31
CA THR A 234 -8.66 2.43 -21.70
C THR A 234 -7.60 1.66 -22.48
N ASP A 235 -6.33 1.90 -22.15
CA ASP A 235 -5.19 1.14 -22.64
C ASP A 235 -5.28 -0.32 -22.19
N PRO A 236 -5.47 -1.28 -23.12
CA PRO A 236 -5.68 -2.68 -22.77
C PRO A 236 -4.45 -3.34 -22.16
N VAL A 237 -3.24 -2.84 -22.46
CA VAL A 237 -1.98 -3.38 -21.91
C VAL A 237 -1.79 -2.91 -20.46
N LEU A 238 -2.05 -1.63 -20.17
CA LEU A 238 -2.05 -1.12 -18.78
C LEU A 238 -3.16 -1.77 -17.95
N ARG A 239 -4.34 -2.01 -18.55
CA ARG A 239 -5.46 -2.69 -17.91
C ARG A 239 -5.11 -4.13 -17.55
N TRP A 240 -4.61 -4.91 -18.50
CA TRP A 240 -4.22 -6.32 -18.32
C TRP A 240 -3.05 -6.49 -17.33
N ALA A 241 -1.99 -5.68 -17.44
CA ALA A 241 -0.85 -5.75 -16.53
C ALA A 241 -1.20 -5.27 -15.11
N GLY A 242 -2.19 -4.38 -14.98
CA GLY A 242 -2.71 -3.91 -13.70
C GLY A 242 -3.20 -5.05 -12.80
N SER A 243 -3.11 -4.86 -11.48
CA SER A 243 -3.69 -5.81 -10.52
C SER A 243 -5.22 -5.82 -10.49
N SER A 244 -5.85 -4.87 -11.16
CA SER A 244 -7.28 -4.57 -11.22
C SER A 244 -7.45 -3.75 -12.51
N GLY A 245 -8.36 -2.79 -12.62
CA GLY A 245 -8.53 -1.95 -13.81
C GLY A 245 -7.35 -1.03 -14.20
N GLY A 246 -6.12 -1.22 -13.74
CA GLY A 246 -4.94 -0.44 -14.16
C GLY A 246 -4.91 1.06 -13.78
N VAL A 247 -5.90 1.55 -13.03
CA VAL A 247 -6.21 3.00 -12.89
C VAL A 247 -5.08 3.85 -12.31
N VAL A 248 -4.29 3.32 -11.36
CA VAL A 248 -3.17 4.07 -10.76
C VAL A 248 -2.06 4.32 -11.78
N THR A 249 -1.76 3.32 -12.62
CA THR A 249 -0.76 3.45 -13.69
C THR A 249 -1.27 4.41 -14.77
N ALA A 250 -2.53 4.28 -15.20
CA ALA A 250 -3.12 5.18 -16.20
C ALA A 250 -3.15 6.65 -15.75
N LEU A 251 -3.50 6.93 -14.48
CA LEU A 251 -3.44 8.29 -13.92
C LEU A 251 -2.00 8.83 -13.84
N ALA A 252 -1.02 7.97 -13.56
CA ALA A 252 0.39 8.35 -13.57
C ALA A 252 0.91 8.62 -15.01
N THR A 253 0.46 7.85 -15.99
CA THR A 253 0.76 8.06 -17.42
C THR A 253 0.16 9.39 -17.90
N TYR A 254 -1.14 9.61 -17.68
CA TYR A 254 -1.82 10.89 -17.99
C TYR A 254 -1.10 12.10 -17.38
N ALA A 255 -0.62 11.97 -16.14
CA ALA A 255 0.11 13.05 -15.48
C ALA A 255 1.48 13.34 -16.12
N LEU A 256 2.17 12.35 -16.71
CA LEU A 256 3.41 12.56 -17.44
C LEU A 256 3.17 13.14 -18.84
N GLU A 257 2.17 12.60 -19.55
CA GLU A 257 1.95 12.85 -20.98
C GLU A 257 1.13 14.13 -21.23
N GLU A 258 0.03 14.35 -20.50
CA GLU A 258 -0.88 15.51 -20.70
C GLU A 258 -0.69 16.63 -19.68
N LEU A 259 -0.30 16.32 -18.44
CA LEU A 259 -0.07 17.32 -17.38
C LEU A 259 1.41 17.74 -17.26
N GLU A 260 2.25 17.28 -18.19
CA GLU A 260 3.67 17.60 -18.28
C GLU A 260 4.44 17.47 -16.93
N MET A 261 4.17 16.43 -16.15
CA MET A 261 4.93 16.18 -14.92
C MET A 261 6.32 15.56 -15.19
N ALA A 262 7.30 15.84 -14.32
CA ALA A 262 8.70 15.48 -14.56
C ALA A 262 8.99 13.97 -14.45
N LEU A 263 8.36 13.33 -13.46
CA LEU A 263 8.62 11.95 -13.06
C LEU A 263 7.55 11.43 -12.10
N VAL A 264 7.57 10.11 -11.90
CA VAL A 264 6.80 9.38 -10.90
C VAL A 264 7.77 8.69 -9.93
N VAL A 265 7.73 9.04 -8.64
CA VAL A 265 8.42 8.27 -7.57
C VAL A 265 7.47 7.22 -7.04
N HIS A 266 7.86 5.94 -7.13
CA HIS A 266 7.01 4.82 -6.72
C HIS A 266 7.82 3.56 -6.35
N THR A 267 7.18 2.40 -6.31
CA THR A 267 7.79 1.13 -5.86
C THR A 267 7.83 0.12 -7.00
N GLY A 268 9.02 -0.41 -7.29
CA GLY A 268 9.24 -1.46 -8.29
C GLY A 268 9.74 -2.77 -7.69
N MET A 269 9.95 -3.76 -8.55
CA MET A 269 10.73 -4.96 -8.21
C MET A 269 12.18 -4.56 -7.96
N ASP A 270 12.82 -5.18 -6.96
CA ASP A 270 14.27 -5.10 -6.78
C ASP A 270 14.94 -6.14 -7.68
N ASP A 271 15.69 -5.70 -8.68
CA ASP A 271 16.32 -6.58 -9.68
C ASP A 271 17.38 -7.50 -9.05
N THR A 272 17.93 -7.14 -7.90
CA THR A 272 18.92 -7.93 -7.15
C THR A 272 18.30 -8.88 -6.13
N MET A 273 17.06 -8.60 -5.73
CA MET A 273 16.26 -9.39 -4.80
C MET A 273 14.79 -9.43 -5.26
N PRO A 274 14.41 -10.21 -6.28
CA PRO A 274 13.09 -10.11 -6.93
C PRO A 274 11.87 -10.33 -6.03
N TRP A 275 12.05 -10.93 -4.86
CA TRP A 275 11.04 -11.07 -3.77
C TRP A 275 10.89 -9.82 -2.88
N GLY A 276 11.75 -8.81 -3.09
CA GLY A 276 11.81 -7.53 -2.39
C GLY A 276 11.21 -6.38 -3.19
N ASN A 277 11.31 -5.17 -2.63
CA ASN A 277 10.85 -3.93 -3.23
C ASN A 277 11.95 -2.87 -3.16
N ARG A 278 12.17 -2.14 -4.25
CA ARG A 278 12.98 -0.92 -4.28
C ARG A 278 12.13 0.29 -4.64
N THR A 279 12.60 1.47 -4.26
CA THR A 279 12.06 2.74 -4.74
C THR A 279 12.57 2.98 -6.17
N VAL A 280 11.68 3.36 -7.08
CA VAL A 280 11.99 3.56 -8.52
C VAL A 280 11.45 4.89 -9.03
N VAL A 281 12.01 5.35 -10.14
CA VAL A 281 11.58 6.55 -10.86
C VAL A 281 11.16 6.16 -12.27
N SER A 282 9.93 6.52 -12.66
CA SER A 282 9.45 6.40 -14.05
C SER A 282 9.28 7.77 -14.68
N ARG A 283 9.49 7.86 -16.00
CA ARG A 283 9.41 9.10 -16.78
C ARG A 283 8.59 8.96 -18.07
N ASP A 284 8.05 7.78 -18.31
CA ASP A 284 7.30 7.42 -19.52
C ASP A 284 6.34 6.26 -19.20
N ARG A 285 5.40 6.01 -20.12
CA ARG A 285 4.45 4.89 -20.04
C ARG A 285 5.14 3.51 -19.94
N ALA A 286 6.29 3.31 -20.58
CA ALA A 286 6.95 2.00 -20.63
C ALA A 286 7.56 1.59 -19.28
N SER A 287 8.26 2.52 -18.64
CA SER A 287 8.81 2.38 -17.29
C SER A 287 7.72 2.31 -16.21
N LEU A 288 6.56 2.94 -16.43
CA LEU A 288 5.37 2.77 -15.59
C LEU A 288 4.76 1.36 -15.75
N LEU A 289 4.57 0.88 -16.98
CA LEU A 289 4.07 -0.46 -17.29
C LEU A 289 4.98 -1.55 -16.71
N HIS A 290 6.30 -1.43 -16.87
CA HIS A 290 7.28 -2.37 -16.32
C HIS A 290 7.18 -2.53 -14.79
N ASN A 291 6.87 -1.45 -14.08
CA ASN A 291 6.72 -1.44 -12.62
C ASN A 291 5.25 -1.58 -12.16
N SER A 292 4.33 -1.93 -13.06
CA SER A 292 2.92 -2.10 -12.73
C SER A 292 2.65 -3.40 -11.96
N GLY A 293 1.53 -3.42 -11.25
CA GLY A 293 1.11 -4.55 -10.42
C GLY A 293 1.45 -4.40 -8.94
N SER A 294 0.71 -5.12 -8.10
CA SER A 294 0.83 -5.08 -6.65
C SER A 294 2.04 -5.88 -6.21
N ARG A 295 2.82 -5.32 -5.26
CA ARG A 295 3.92 -6.02 -4.63
C ARG A 295 3.70 -6.17 -3.13
N TYR A 296 3.45 -7.41 -2.68
CA TYR A 296 3.08 -7.70 -1.30
C TYR A 296 4.30 -7.91 -0.40
N THR A 297 5.13 -6.86 -0.29
CA THR A 297 6.26 -6.77 0.64
C THR A 297 6.49 -5.30 1.04
N THR A 298 7.42 -5.00 1.94
CA THR A 298 7.65 -3.65 2.44
C THR A 298 8.49 -2.77 1.51
N SER A 299 7.97 -1.62 1.13
CA SER A 299 8.70 -0.52 0.47
C SER A 299 8.83 0.73 1.34
N SER A 300 9.73 1.64 0.95
CA SER A 300 10.03 2.92 1.64
C SER A 300 10.10 4.13 0.69
N PRO A 301 9.15 4.33 -0.25
CA PRO A 301 9.28 5.32 -1.32
C PRO A 301 9.43 6.77 -0.85
N VAL A 302 9.09 7.09 0.41
CA VAL A 302 9.28 8.42 0.98
C VAL A 302 10.77 8.77 1.13
N GLU A 303 11.68 7.80 1.12
CA GLU A 303 13.14 8.02 1.21
C GLU A 303 13.72 8.81 0.02
N ALA A 304 13.01 8.82 -1.12
CA ALA A 304 13.41 9.45 -2.39
C ALA A 304 12.63 10.74 -2.72
N LEU A 305 12.02 11.40 -1.73
CA LEU A 305 11.30 12.67 -1.96
C LEU A 305 12.20 13.84 -2.35
N ASP A 306 13.51 13.73 -2.16
CA ASP A 306 14.51 14.68 -2.68
C ASP A 306 14.46 14.78 -4.21
N LEU A 307 14.12 13.69 -4.91
CA LEU A 307 13.97 13.66 -6.36
C LEU A 307 12.74 14.46 -6.83
N ILE A 308 11.76 14.65 -5.94
CA ILE A 308 10.62 15.55 -6.18
C ILE A 308 10.98 16.97 -5.73
N GLU A 309 11.56 17.15 -4.56
CA GLU A 309 11.93 18.47 -4.01
C GLU A 309 12.95 19.23 -4.89
N SER A 310 13.85 18.51 -5.56
CA SER A 310 14.84 19.07 -6.49
C SER A 310 14.39 19.14 -7.95
N ALA A 311 13.19 18.68 -8.29
CA ALA A 311 12.67 18.73 -9.66
C ALA A 311 12.41 20.18 -10.14
N ASP A 312 12.48 20.36 -11.45
CA ASP A 312 12.23 21.61 -12.17
C ASP A 312 10.73 21.91 -12.37
N ARG A 313 9.93 20.85 -12.53
CA ARG A 313 8.46 20.89 -12.70
C ARG A 313 7.77 19.85 -11.80
N PRO A 314 6.43 19.92 -11.62
CA PRO A 314 5.72 19.02 -10.69
C PRO A 314 5.89 17.54 -11.02
N CYS A 315 5.77 16.69 -10.00
CA CYS A 315 5.95 15.24 -10.06
C CYS A 315 4.75 14.49 -9.47
N VAL A 316 4.69 13.19 -9.77
CA VAL A 316 3.78 12.24 -9.13
C VAL A 316 4.50 11.46 -8.02
N PHE A 317 3.82 11.23 -6.90
CA PHE A 317 4.22 10.25 -5.89
C PHE A 317 3.17 9.13 -5.80
N VAL A 318 3.60 7.87 -5.79
CA VAL A 318 2.71 6.71 -5.57
C VAL A 318 3.20 5.89 -4.37
N GLY A 319 2.33 5.67 -3.39
CA GLY A 319 2.67 4.88 -2.20
C GLY A 319 1.47 4.28 -1.47
N LYS A 320 1.76 3.43 -0.47
CA LYS A 320 0.72 2.91 0.44
C LYS A 320 0.19 4.05 1.34
N PRO A 321 -1.01 3.94 1.94
CA PRO A 321 -1.62 5.01 2.73
C PRO A 321 -0.75 5.57 3.86
N CYS A 322 0.13 4.76 4.46
CA CYS A 322 1.06 5.23 5.49
C CYS A 322 2.29 5.97 4.95
N ASP A 323 2.63 5.82 3.67
CA ASP A 323 3.67 6.63 3.02
C ASP A 323 3.09 7.99 2.66
N VAL A 324 1.91 7.99 2.04
CA VAL A 324 1.12 9.18 1.72
C VAL A 324 0.81 10.02 2.97
N ALA A 325 0.55 9.37 4.11
CA ALA A 325 0.44 10.04 5.41
C ALA A 325 1.71 10.82 5.80
N ALA A 326 2.90 10.29 5.50
CA ALA A 326 4.16 10.98 5.76
C ALA A 326 4.40 12.12 4.76
N VAL A 327 4.17 11.86 3.46
CA VAL A 327 4.22 12.88 2.39
C VAL A 327 3.32 14.08 2.71
N ARG A 328 2.11 13.83 3.24
CA ARG A 328 1.13 14.86 3.61
C ARG A 328 1.60 15.79 4.74
N GLU A 329 2.40 15.30 5.68
CA GLU A 329 2.98 16.13 6.74
C GLU A 329 4.28 16.79 6.26
N LEU A 330 5.16 16.06 5.55
CA LEU A 330 6.41 16.61 5.00
C LEU A 330 6.19 17.81 4.06
N ARG A 331 5.18 17.74 3.19
CA ARG A 331 4.83 18.86 2.29
C ARG A 331 4.34 20.10 3.03
N ARG A 332 3.78 19.97 4.25
CA ARG A 332 3.39 21.14 5.07
C ARG A 332 4.60 21.86 5.65
N GLU A 333 5.70 21.15 5.87
CA GLU A 333 6.92 21.67 6.47
C GLU A 333 7.96 22.10 5.42
N ARG A 334 7.83 21.65 4.17
CA ARG A 334 8.82 21.86 3.09
C ARG A 334 8.19 22.48 1.83
N PRO A 335 8.25 23.81 1.64
CA PRO A 335 7.62 24.50 0.52
C PRO A 335 8.14 24.10 -0.88
N ALA A 336 9.41 23.69 -0.98
CA ALA A 336 9.98 23.22 -2.24
C ALA A 336 9.38 21.87 -2.67
N LEU A 337 9.29 20.92 -1.74
CA LEU A 337 8.57 19.67 -1.90
C LEU A 337 7.07 19.89 -2.19
N ASP A 338 6.40 20.82 -1.51
CA ASP A 338 4.96 21.08 -1.69
C ASP A 338 4.62 21.54 -3.11
N ARG A 339 5.38 22.51 -3.62
CA ARG A 339 5.28 23.04 -4.98
C ARG A 339 5.45 21.93 -6.03
N ASN A 340 6.40 21.02 -5.79
CA ASN A 340 6.75 19.98 -6.74
C ASN A 340 5.92 18.70 -6.59
N LEU A 341 5.17 18.51 -5.50
CA LEU A 341 4.21 17.39 -5.35
C LEU A 341 2.91 17.67 -6.13
N GLY A 342 3.00 17.56 -7.46
CA GLY A 342 1.90 17.79 -8.40
C GLY A 342 0.72 16.83 -8.21
N LEU A 343 0.98 15.55 -7.96
CA LEU A 343 -0.07 14.54 -7.75
C LEU A 343 0.39 13.47 -6.75
N VAL A 344 -0.46 13.11 -5.78
CA VAL A 344 -0.19 12.05 -4.81
C VAL A 344 -1.23 10.94 -4.97
N LEU A 345 -0.79 9.80 -5.51
CA LEU A 345 -1.61 8.62 -5.72
C LEU A 345 -1.41 7.60 -4.59
N SER A 346 -2.48 6.90 -4.23
CA SER A 346 -2.45 5.79 -3.29
C SER A 346 -3.20 4.58 -3.86
N PHE A 347 -3.04 3.45 -3.19
CA PHE A 347 -3.86 2.26 -3.39
C PHE A 347 -4.40 1.71 -2.07
N PHE A 348 -5.45 0.89 -2.13
CA PHE A 348 -5.98 0.19 -0.95
C PHE A 348 -4.95 -0.78 -0.38
N CYS A 349 -4.78 -0.78 0.95
CA CYS A 349 -3.69 -1.51 1.60
C CYS A 349 -4.17 -2.39 2.76
N ALA A 350 -4.06 -3.71 2.56
CA ALA A 350 -4.26 -4.72 3.60
C ALA A 350 -3.09 -4.77 4.62
N GLY A 351 -2.01 -4.03 4.41
CA GLY A 351 -0.77 -4.07 5.18
C GLY A 351 0.19 -5.11 4.64
N THR A 352 1.47 -4.78 4.63
CA THR A 352 2.53 -5.56 3.99
C THR A 352 3.03 -6.70 4.89
N PRO A 353 3.16 -7.94 4.39
CA PRO A 353 3.98 -8.94 5.05
C PRO A 353 5.47 -8.56 4.92
N PRO A 354 6.35 -9.16 5.72
CA PRO A 354 7.80 -9.07 5.55
C PRO A 354 8.29 -9.81 4.28
N SER A 355 9.50 -9.50 3.80
CA SER A 355 10.04 -10.04 2.54
C SER A 355 10.31 -11.56 2.59
N ASP A 356 10.64 -12.10 3.77
CA ASP A 356 10.78 -13.55 3.99
C ASP A 356 9.50 -14.36 3.69
N ALA A 357 8.33 -13.72 3.69
CA ALA A 357 7.06 -14.35 3.33
C ALA A 357 7.02 -14.73 1.86
N SER A 358 7.63 -13.90 1.01
CA SER A 358 7.72 -14.12 -0.43
C SER A 358 8.75 -15.19 -0.75
N LEU A 359 9.89 -15.20 -0.04
CA LEU A 359 10.90 -16.26 -0.13
C LEU A 359 10.36 -17.63 0.32
N ARG A 360 9.64 -17.71 1.46
CA ARG A 360 9.01 -18.96 1.89
C ARG A 360 8.03 -19.50 0.85
N LEU A 361 7.21 -18.62 0.27
CA LEU A 361 6.25 -19.01 -0.76
C LEU A 361 6.93 -19.45 -2.07
N ALA A 362 8.04 -18.81 -2.44
CA ALA A 362 8.86 -19.23 -3.58
C ALA A 362 9.51 -20.60 -3.33
N ALA A 363 10.04 -20.86 -2.13
CA ALA A 363 10.60 -22.15 -1.75
C ALA A 363 9.54 -23.28 -1.74
N GLU A 364 8.29 -23.00 -1.37
CA GLU A 364 7.16 -23.93 -1.51
C GLU A 364 6.85 -24.29 -2.97
N LEU A 365 7.30 -23.50 -3.94
CA LEU A 365 7.20 -23.72 -5.38
C LEU A 365 8.49 -24.27 -6.02
N GLY A 366 9.45 -24.71 -5.20
CA GLY A 366 10.73 -25.28 -5.66
C GLY A 366 11.88 -24.27 -5.77
N PHE A 367 11.63 -22.97 -5.58
CA PHE A 367 12.66 -21.92 -5.65
C PHE A 367 13.33 -21.74 -4.27
N GLY A 368 14.02 -22.79 -3.82
CA GLY A 368 14.71 -22.81 -2.52
C GLY A 368 15.96 -21.94 -2.46
N GLU A 369 16.63 -21.73 -3.60
CA GLU A 369 17.85 -20.93 -3.74
C GLU A 369 17.51 -19.48 -4.17
N PRO A 370 17.63 -18.46 -3.31
CA PRO A 370 17.21 -17.11 -3.64
C PRO A 370 17.95 -16.52 -4.85
N ALA A 371 19.24 -16.85 -5.01
CA ALA A 371 20.07 -16.38 -6.12
C ALA A 371 19.63 -16.90 -7.50
N ALA A 372 18.80 -17.96 -7.55
CA ALA A 372 18.25 -18.47 -8.80
C ALA A 372 16.97 -17.74 -9.23
N ILE A 373 16.33 -16.97 -8.35
CA ILE A 373 15.06 -16.27 -8.64
C ILE A 373 15.33 -15.03 -9.50
N SER A 374 14.69 -14.94 -10.67
CA SER A 374 14.74 -13.80 -11.59
C SER A 374 13.52 -12.89 -11.49
N GLN A 375 12.36 -13.43 -11.08
CA GLN A 375 11.10 -12.68 -11.02
C GLN A 375 10.21 -13.18 -9.87
N VAL A 376 9.58 -12.25 -9.16
CA VAL A 376 8.36 -12.52 -8.36
C VAL A 376 7.29 -11.52 -8.73
N ARG A 377 6.17 -11.99 -9.27
CA ARG A 377 4.94 -11.22 -9.50
C ARG A 377 3.86 -11.74 -8.57
N TYR A 378 3.14 -10.86 -7.88
CA TYR A 378 2.16 -11.29 -6.89
C TYR A 378 0.75 -11.50 -7.47
N ARG A 379 0.39 -10.71 -8.49
CA ARG A 379 -0.90 -10.72 -9.21
C ARG A 379 -0.83 -9.76 -10.42
N GLY A 380 -1.93 -9.62 -11.16
CA GLY A 380 -1.95 -8.92 -12.46
C GLY A 380 -1.65 -9.87 -13.62
N GLU A 381 -1.59 -9.34 -14.85
CA GLU A 381 -1.72 -10.13 -16.09
C GLU A 381 -3.10 -10.81 -16.17
N GLY A 382 -4.15 -10.01 -15.90
CA GLY A 382 -5.53 -10.42 -15.64
C GLY A 382 -5.96 -10.09 -14.20
N TRP A 383 -7.27 -10.03 -13.94
CA TRP A 383 -7.83 -9.79 -12.61
C TRP A 383 -8.43 -11.10 -12.04
N PRO A 384 -7.98 -11.57 -10.86
CA PRO A 384 -6.95 -11.01 -10.01
C PRO A 384 -5.52 -11.26 -10.53
N GLY A 385 -5.34 -12.29 -11.36
CA GLY A 385 -4.05 -12.79 -11.85
C GLY A 385 -3.42 -13.85 -10.93
N SER A 386 -2.29 -14.42 -11.35
CA SER A 386 -1.55 -15.45 -10.59
C SER A 386 -0.36 -14.85 -9.83
N PHE A 387 0.01 -15.49 -8.71
CA PHE A 387 1.33 -15.33 -8.10
C PHE A 387 2.32 -16.18 -8.90
N VAL A 388 3.39 -15.58 -9.42
CA VAL A 388 4.34 -16.22 -10.33
C VAL A 388 5.76 -16.03 -9.80
N VAL A 389 6.53 -17.11 -9.81
CA VAL A 389 7.98 -17.10 -9.57
C VAL A 389 8.68 -17.62 -10.83
N GLY A 390 9.68 -16.89 -11.28
CA GLY A 390 10.57 -17.30 -12.37
C GLY A 390 12.02 -17.36 -11.90
N SER A 391 12.82 -18.23 -12.53
CA SER A 391 14.25 -18.36 -12.30
C SER A 391 15.09 -17.88 -13.48
N THR A 392 16.40 -17.76 -13.27
CA THR A 392 17.39 -17.34 -14.28
C THR A 392 17.61 -18.35 -15.40
N ASP A 393 17.27 -19.63 -15.18
CA ASP A 393 17.31 -20.71 -16.18
C ASP A 393 16.00 -20.87 -16.97
N GLY A 394 15.01 -20.02 -16.71
CA GLY A 394 13.72 -20.02 -17.41
C GLY A 394 12.65 -20.94 -16.81
N HIS A 395 12.92 -21.66 -15.72
CA HIS A 395 11.84 -22.35 -15.00
C HIS A 395 10.87 -21.33 -14.38
N ARG A 396 9.57 -21.67 -14.40
CA ARG A 396 8.47 -20.85 -13.88
C ARG A 396 7.44 -21.74 -13.20
N SER A 397 6.99 -21.33 -12.02
CA SER A 397 5.81 -21.91 -11.36
C SER A 397 4.87 -20.80 -10.89
N GLU A 398 3.60 -21.16 -10.70
CA GLU A 398 2.58 -20.21 -10.27
C GLU A 398 1.54 -20.82 -9.33
N LEU A 399 0.83 -19.93 -8.63
CA LEU A 399 -0.33 -20.21 -7.79
C LEU A 399 -1.45 -19.26 -8.17
N THR A 400 -2.69 -19.71 -7.98
CA THR A 400 -3.84 -18.80 -8.07
C THR A 400 -3.76 -17.70 -7.01
N TYR A 401 -4.49 -16.60 -7.22
CA TYR A 401 -4.57 -15.51 -6.24
C TYR A 401 -5.01 -16.01 -4.85
N ASP A 402 -6.02 -16.88 -4.76
CA ASP A 402 -6.54 -17.32 -3.46
C ASP A 402 -5.56 -18.23 -2.70
N GLU A 403 -4.85 -19.11 -3.41
CA GLU A 403 -3.82 -19.97 -2.80
C GLU A 403 -2.64 -19.15 -2.27
N SER A 404 -2.13 -18.22 -3.08
CA SER A 404 -1.00 -17.37 -2.73
C SER A 404 -1.38 -16.33 -1.66
N TRP A 405 -2.53 -15.69 -1.79
CA TRP A 405 -3.05 -14.74 -0.81
C TRP A 405 -3.40 -15.43 0.51
N GLY A 406 -3.97 -16.64 0.49
CA GLY A 406 -4.21 -17.43 1.71
C GLY A 406 -2.92 -17.66 2.51
N ARG A 407 -1.83 -18.03 1.82
CA ARG A 407 -0.50 -18.24 2.42
C ARG A 407 0.12 -16.92 2.90
N LEU A 408 0.18 -15.88 2.06
CA LEU A 408 0.75 -14.57 2.41
C LEU A 408 -0.04 -13.85 3.52
N ALA A 409 -1.36 -13.90 3.49
CA ALA A 409 -2.23 -13.27 4.48
C ALA A 409 -2.17 -13.97 5.86
N SER A 410 -1.77 -15.25 5.91
CA SER A 410 -1.50 -15.98 7.15
C SER A 410 -0.23 -15.50 7.85
N THR A 411 0.74 -14.95 7.10
CA THR A 411 1.99 -14.43 7.68
C THR A 411 1.69 -13.26 8.63
N PRO A 412 2.26 -13.23 9.85
CA PRO A 412 2.13 -12.12 10.79
C PRO A 412 2.60 -10.78 10.22
N ARG A 413 1.64 -9.95 9.75
CA ARG A 413 1.90 -8.54 9.41
C ARG A 413 2.45 -7.77 10.61
N GLN A 414 3.24 -6.74 10.32
CA GLN A 414 3.78 -5.78 11.30
C GLN A 414 2.69 -5.26 12.25
N LEU A 415 3.03 -5.04 13.52
CA LEU A 415 2.10 -4.51 14.54
C LEU A 415 1.43 -3.22 14.05
N ARG A 416 2.20 -2.27 13.51
CA ARG A 416 1.70 -1.02 12.90
C ARG A 416 0.64 -1.22 11.82
N CYS A 417 0.69 -2.30 11.03
CA CYS A 417 -0.34 -2.60 10.03
C CYS A 417 -1.66 -3.03 10.68
N THR A 418 -1.64 -3.71 11.83
CA THR A 418 -2.85 -4.13 12.56
C THR A 418 -3.57 -2.99 13.29
N LEU A 419 -2.85 -1.87 13.47
CA LEU A 419 -3.28 -0.64 14.13
C LEU A 419 -3.63 0.48 13.14
N CYS A 420 -3.51 0.25 11.83
CA CYS A 420 -3.74 1.27 10.80
C CYS A 420 -5.24 1.60 10.68
N ALA A 421 -5.60 2.87 10.90
CA ALA A 421 -6.96 3.36 10.73
C ALA A 421 -7.31 3.66 9.26
N ASP A 422 -6.32 4.10 8.49
CA ASP A 422 -6.44 4.35 7.05
C ASP A 422 -5.94 3.13 6.26
N GLY A 423 -6.88 2.42 5.63
CA GLY A 423 -6.57 1.37 4.66
C GLY A 423 -6.89 1.76 3.21
N LEU A 424 -7.42 2.97 2.99
CA LEU A 424 -8.03 3.41 1.73
C LEU A 424 -7.41 4.72 1.19
N GLY A 425 -6.29 5.17 1.75
CA GLY A 425 -5.55 6.35 1.31
C GLY A 425 -6.37 7.62 1.43
N GLU A 426 -6.85 7.96 2.63
CA GLU A 426 -7.62 9.19 2.87
C GLU A 426 -6.82 10.48 2.69
N LEU A 427 -5.48 10.38 2.65
CA LEU A 427 -4.55 11.50 2.57
C LEU A 427 -3.92 11.70 1.18
N ALA A 428 -4.33 10.89 0.20
CA ALA A 428 -3.93 11.03 -1.20
C ALA A 428 -4.67 12.20 -1.89
N ASP A 429 -4.39 12.44 -3.16
CA ASP A 429 -5.32 13.13 -4.07
C ASP A 429 -6.31 12.14 -4.68
N VAL A 430 -5.82 10.97 -5.10
CA VAL A 430 -6.63 9.87 -5.65
C VAL A 430 -6.17 8.54 -5.08
N THR A 431 -7.12 7.67 -4.72
CA THR A 431 -6.83 6.28 -4.37
C THR A 431 -7.53 5.31 -5.30
N GLY A 432 -6.79 4.37 -5.88
CA GLY A 432 -7.33 3.21 -6.59
C GLY A 432 -7.44 1.95 -5.74
N GLY A 433 -8.32 1.02 -6.10
CA GLY A 433 -8.30 -0.33 -5.53
C GLY A 433 -9.36 -1.26 -6.11
N ASP A 434 -9.29 -2.54 -5.76
CA ASP A 434 -10.19 -3.57 -6.31
C ASP A 434 -11.68 -3.27 -6.06
N ALA A 435 -12.52 -3.32 -7.11
CA ALA A 435 -13.97 -3.32 -7.00
C ALA A 435 -14.50 -4.76 -6.80
N TRP A 436 -14.08 -5.47 -5.74
CA TRP A 436 -14.30 -6.92 -5.59
C TRP A 436 -15.76 -7.40 -5.70
N HIS A 437 -16.77 -6.55 -5.47
CA HIS A 437 -18.18 -6.91 -5.70
C HIS A 437 -18.55 -7.06 -7.19
N ARG A 438 -17.69 -6.60 -8.11
CA ARG A 438 -17.75 -6.84 -9.56
C ARG A 438 -16.99 -8.10 -9.99
N HIS A 439 -16.30 -8.78 -9.07
CA HIS A 439 -15.60 -10.03 -9.37
C HIS A 439 -16.61 -11.17 -9.51
N SER A 440 -16.36 -12.09 -10.45
CA SER A 440 -17.11 -13.34 -10.58
C SER A 440 -16.12 -14.50 -10.62
N ASP A 441 -16.42 -15.55 -9.86
CA ASP A 441 -15.60 -16.77 -9.79
C ASP A 441 -16.08 -17.83 -10.82
N GLU A 442 -17.01 -17.47 -11.70
CA GLU A 442 -17.58 -18.39 -12.70
C GLU A 442 -16.54 -18.76 -13.80
N PRO A 443 -16.49 -20.02 -14.27
CA PRO A 443 -15.59 -20.42 -15.34
C PRO A 443 -15.81 -19.62 -16.63
N GLY A 444 -14.79 -18.90 -17.09
CA GLY A 444 -14.89 -17.95 -18.21
C GLY A 444 -15.16 -16.50 -17.80
N GLY A 445 -15.48 -16.24 -16.52
CA GLY A 445 -15.69 -14.92 -15.93
C GLY A 445 -14.42 -14.13 -15.64
N ALA A 446 -13.34 -14.35 -16.40
CA ALA A 446 -12.11 -13.58 -16.32
C ALA A 446 -12.41 -12.12 -16.72
N SER A 447 -12.69 -11.29 -15.72
CA SER A 447 -12.96 -9.87 -15.90
C SER A 447 -11.64 -9.14 -16.14
N ASP A 448 -11.61 -8.22 -17.11
CA ASP A 448 -10.44 -7.39 -17.43
C ASP A 448 -10.04 -6.39 -16.31
N GLY A 449 -10.55 -6.56 -15.10
CA GLY A 449 -10.30 -5.65 -13.97
C GLY A 449 -11.24 -4.46 -13.94
N VAL A 450 -11.82 -4.22 -12.76
CA VAL A 450 -12.55 -2.99 -12.42
C VAL A 450 -12.00 -2.48 -11.09
N SER A 451 -11.63 -1.20 -11.06
CA SER A 451 -11.15 -0.52 -9.85
C SER A 451 -12.14 0.52 -9.37
N LEU A 452 -12.28 0.61 -8.04
CA LEU A 452 -12.80 1.80 -7.37
C LEU A 452 -11.75 2.92 -7.45
N ILE A 453 -12.20 4.12 -7.79
CA ILE A 453 -11.41 5.35 -7.93
C ILE A 453 -12.00 6.37 -6.97
N LEU A 454 -11.24 6.74 -5.92
CA LEU A 454 -11.69 7.68 -4.90
C LEU A 454 -10.88 8.98 -5.02
N ALA A 455 -11.49 10.05 -5.53
CA ALA A 455 -10.91 11.38 -5.46
C ALA A 455 -11.06 11.93 -4.03
N ARG A 456 -9.93 12.18 -3.39
CA ARG A 456 -9.81 12.65 -2.00
C ARG A 456 -9.66 14.16 -1.88
N THR A 457 -9.25 14.82 -2.96
CA THR A 457 -9.05 16.27 -3.05
C THR A 457 -9.67 16.81 -4.34
N THR A 458 -9.97 18.11 -4.38
CA THR A 458 -10.43 18.80 -5.60
C THR A 458 -9.47 18.56 -6.77
N ARG A 459 -8.15 18.63 -6.50
CA ARG A 459 -7.11 18.33 -7.49
C ARG A 459 -7.19 16.90 -7.99
N GLY A 460 -7.35 15.92 -7.10
CA GLY A 460 -7.53 14.52 -7.50
C GLY A 460 -8.78 14.30 -8.34
N ARG A 461 -9.88 14.99 -8.01
CA ARG A 461 -11.11 15.00 -8.81
C ARG A 461 -10.85 15.54 -10.22
N THR A 462 -10.27 16.74 -10.35
CA THR A 462 -9.92 17.35 -11.65
C THR A 462 -9.02 16.45 -12.49
N VAL A 463 -8.04 15.77 -11.88
CA VAL A 463 -7.15 14.84 -12.59
C VAL A 463 -7.89 13.58 -13.05
N VAL A 464 -8.82 13.03 -12.27
CA VAL A 464 -9.65 11.88 -12.70
C VAL A 464 -10.61 12.27 -13.82
N GLU A 465 -11.30 13.41 -13.68
CA GLU A 465 -12.24 13.92 -14.68
C GLU A 465 -11.50 14.22 -16.01
N GLY A 466 -10.33 14.87 -15.96
CA GLY A 466 -9.49 15.11 -17.14
C GLY A 466 -8.92 13.83 -17.77
N ALA A 467 -8.55 12.83 -16.97
CA ALA A 467 -8.10 11.53 -17.50
C ALA A 467 -9.22 10.73 -18.16
N ILE A 468 -10.48 10.94 -17.77
CA ILE A 468 -11.66 10.38 -18.46
C ILE A 468 -11.90 11.14 -19.78
N GLU A 469 -11.85 12.48 -19.76
CA GLU A 469 -12.05 13.33 -20.94
C GLU A 469 -10.97 13.10 -22.02
N ALA A 470 -9.69 13.02 -21.62
CA ALA A 470 -8.57 12.69 -22.49
C ALA A 470 -8.50 11.20 -22.89
N GLY A 471 -9.46 10.37 -22.44
CA GLY A 471 -9.57 8.98 -22.88
C GLY A 471 -8.50 8.03 -22.30
N TYR A 472 -7.87 8.34 -21.17
CA TYR A 472 -6.98 7.44 -20.42
C TYR A 472 -7.75 6.48 -19.49
N LEU A 473 -8.97 6.87 -19.08
CA LEU A 473 -9.85 6.10 -18.21
C LEU A 473 -11.26 5.98 -18.80
N THR A 474 -11.90 4.83 -18.60
CA THR A 474 -13.36 4.68 -18.67
C THR A 474 -13.88 4.44 -17.27
N ALA A 475 -14.82 5.28 -16.79
CA ALA A 475 -15.36 5.15 -15.43
C ALA A 475 -16.81 5.62 -15.32
N THR A 476 -17.56 4.98 -14.43
CA THR A 476 -18.95 5.32 -14.06
C THR A 476 -19.01 5.79 -12.61
N VAL A 477 -19.85 6.78 -12.30
CA VAL A 477 -20.06 7.25 -10.91
C VAL A 477 -20.51 6.10 -10.01
N SER A 478 -19.99 6.07 -8.79
CA SER A 478 -20.29 5.09 -7.73
C SER A 478 -20.33 5.83 -6.38
N ASP A 479 -20.61 5.14 -5.27
CA ASP A 479 -20.73 5.75 -3.94
C ASP A 479 -20.00 4.98 -2.82
N ALA A 480 -20.09 5.51 -1.60
CA ALA A 480 -19.39 4.95 -0.45
C ALA A 480 -19.92 3.56 -0.02
N SER A 481 -21.16 3.19 -0.40
CA SER A 481 -21.75 1.89 -0.10
C SER A 481 -21.14 0.79 -0.99
N ASP A 482 -20.88 1.06 -2.27
CA ASP A 482 -20.14 0.16 -3.16
C ASP A 482 -18.71 -0.09 -2.63
N VAL A 483 -18.03 0.95 -2.16
CA VAL A 483 -16.70 0.79 -1.53
C VAL A 483 -16.78 -0.09 -0.28
N VAL A 484 -17.83 0.04 0.54
CA VAL A 484 -18.03 -0.82 1.74
C VAL A 484 -18.36 -2.26 1.35
N LEU A 485 -19.15 -2.47 0.30
CA LEU A 485 -19.49 -3.78 -0.24
C LEU A 485 -18.26 -4.48 -0.82
N ALA A 486 -17.44 -3.76 -1.60
CA ALA A 486 -16.21 -4.26 -2.21
C ALA A 486 -15.09 -4.56 -1.20
N GLN A 487 -14.98 -3.78 -0.11
CA GLN A 487 -13.76 -3.76 0.70
C GLN A 487 -13.98 -4.12 2.17
N PRO A 488 -13.61 -5.35 2.62
CA PRO A 488 -13.57 -5.69 4.04
C PRO A 488 -12.52 -4.89 4.83
N LEU A 489 -11.66 -4.12 4.14
CA LEU A 489 -10.73 -3.16 4.74
C LEU A 489 -11.45 -2.04 5.51
N THR A 490 -12.62 -1.60 5.05
CA THR A 490 -13.47 -0.59 5.73
C THR A 490 -13.73 -0.93 7.19
N ARG A 491 -13.93 -2.23 7.48
CA ARG A 491 -14.15 -2.76 8.83
C ARG A 491 -13.04 -2.36 9.80
N ARG A 492 -11.78 -2.20 9.34
CA ARG A 492 -10.62 -1.88 10.19
C ARG A 492 -10.80 -0.60 11.00
N ARG A 493 -11.42 0.43 10.42
CA ARG A 493 -11.69 1.72 11.08
C ARG A 493 -12.42 1.54 12.41
N MET A 494 -13.34 0.57 12.46
CA MET A 494 -14.11 0.23 13.66
C MET A 494 -13.30 -0.54 14.72
N LEU A 495 -12.28 -1.30 14.32
CA LEU A 495 -11.51 -2.20 15.21
C LEU A 495 -10.32 -1.50 15.89
N VAL A 496 -9.74 -0.50 15.23
CA VAL A 496 -8.53 0.20 15.72
C VAL A 496 -8.71 0.85 17.10
N PRO A 497 -9.86 1.43 17.47
CA PRO A 497 -10.10 1.92 18.83
C PRO A 497 -9.92 0.86 19.92
N ALA A 498 -10.48 -0.35 19.74
CA ALA A 498 -10.31 -1.45 20.69
C ALA A 498 -8.84 -1.87 20.83
N ARG A 499 -8.12 -1.93 19.71
CA ARG A 499 -6.70 -2.34 19.68
C ARG A 499 -5.76 -1.30 20.28
N THR A 500 -5.99 -0.02 20.00
CA THR A 500 -5.20 1.08 20.57
C THR A 500 -5.53 1.33 22.04
N ALA A 501 -6.78 1.10 22.48
CA ALA A 501 -7.13 1.07 23.89
C ALA A 501 -6.37 -0.03 24.64
N ALA A 502 -6.36 -1.27 24.12
CA ALA A 502 -5.65 -2.40 24.72
C ALA A 502 -4.12 -2.20 24.83
N LEU A 503 -3.51 -1.44 23.92
CA LEU A 503 -2.10 -1.05 24.03
C LEU A 503 -1.89 0.01 25.12
N ARG A 504 -2.76 1.02 25.21
CA ARG A 504 -2.63 2.09 26.21
C ARG A 504 -2.85 1.58 27.64
N THR A 505 -3.84 0.71 27.86
CA THR A 505 -4.04 0.05 29.17
C THR A 505 -2.90 -0.90 29.52
N ALA A 506 -2.18 -1.40 28.52
CA ALA A 506 -0.94 -2.16 28.67
C ALA A 506 0.32 -1.30 28.90
N GLY A 507 0.20 0.03 29.00
CA GLY A 507 1.36 0.94 29.13
C GLY A 507 2.23 1.05 27.86
N LEU A 508 1.74 0.55 26.73
CA LEU A 508 2.41 0.60 25.43
C LEU A 508 1.95 1.82 24.62
N ALA A 509 2.85 2.33 23.80
CA ALA A 509 2.54 3.36 22.83
C ALA A 509 1.54 2.83 21.78
N ALA A 510 0.73 3.74 21.26
CA ALA A 510 -0.21 3.47 20.19
C ALA A 510 -0.35 4.72 19.32
N PRO A 511 -0.43 4.57 17.98
CA PRO A 511 -0.54 5.71 17.08
C PRO A 511 -1.77 6.56 17.40
N ARG A 512 -1.65 7.87 17.18
CA ARG A 512 -2.74 8.83 17.32
C ARG A 512 -3.44 9.05 15.98
N TYR A 513 -4.76 9.18 16.01
CA TYR A 513 -5.59 9.43 14.82
C TYR A 513 -6.53 10.64 15.00
N PRO A 514 -6.00 11.89 15.11
CA PRO A 514 -6.84 13.07 15.24
C PRO A 514 -7.77 13.24 14.03
N GLY A 515 -9.00 13.66 14.28
CA GLY A 515 -10.00 13.93 13.24
C GLY A 515 -10.63 12.69 12.55
N PHE A 516 -10.05 11.49 12.64
CA PHE A 516 -10.54 10.27 11.95
C PHE A 516 -11.93 9.74 12.37
N ARG A 517 -12.62 10.42 13.30
CA ARG A 517 -13.95 10.04 13.87
C ARG A 517 -14.04 8.57 14.36
N LEU A 518 -12.91 7.96 14.76
CA LEU A 518 -12.86 6.53 15.08
C LEU A 518 -13.81 6.10 16.22
N GLY A 519 -14.12 7.00 17.16
CA GLY A 519 -15.11 6.74 18.21
C GLY A 519 -16.52 6.52 17.66
N ALA A 520 -16.89 7.20 16.58
CA ALA A 520 -18.16 6.97 15.88
C ALA A 520 -18.13 5.64 15.11
N ALA A 521 -17.05 5.37 14.37
CA ALA A 521 -16.87 4.09 13.69
C ALA A 521 -16.89 2.88 14.65
N ALA A 522 -16.30 3.00 15.85
CA ALA A 522 -16.36 1.94 16.87
C ALA A 522 -17.78 1.66 17.40
N ARG A 523 -18.72 2.61 17.33
CA ARG A 523 -20.12 2.38 17.74
C ARG A 523 -20.85 1.45 16.76
N LEU A 524 -20.55 1.55 15.46
CA LEU A 524 -21.08 0.66 14.42
C LEU A 524 -20.69 -0.81 14.63
N LEU A 525 -19.58 -1.08 15.33
CA LEU A 525 -19.14 -2.43 15.67
C LEU A 525 -20.01 -3.13 16.74
N GLY A 526 -20.63 -2.33 17.62
CA GLY A 526 -21.31 -2.82 18.81
C GLY A 526 -20.37 -3.28 19.95
N PRO A 527 -20.84 -3.23 21.22
CA PRO A 527 -19.99 -3.42 22.40
C PRO A 527 -19.41 -4.84 22.51
N ARG A 528 -20.17 -5.87 22.15
CA ARG A 528 -19.71 -7.28 22.22
C ARG A 528 -18.51 -7.54 21.31
N ALA A 529 -18.55 -7.05 20.08
CA ALA A 529 -17.46 -7.22 19.11
C ALA A 529 -16.26 -6.32 19.44
N TRP A 530 -16.50 -5.11 19.97
CA TRP A 530 -15.43 -4.25 20.52
C TRP A 530 -14.66 -4.95 21.64
N ALA A 531 -15.37 -5.52 22.63
CA ALA A 531 -14.76 -6.24 23.75
C ALA A 531 -13.97 -7.47 23.29
N LYS A 532 -14.48 -8.22 22.30
CA LYS A 532 -13.78 -9.35 21.67
C LYS A 532 -12.48 -8.92 20.98
N GLU A 533 -12.47 -7.79 20.26
CA GLU A 533 -11.26 -7.25 19.61
C GLU A 533 -10.25 -6.70 20.62
N TYR A 534 -10.72 -6.06 21.69
CA TYR A 534 -9.88 -5.62 22.81
C TYR A 534 -9.20 -6.81 23.50
N ALA A 535 -9.96 -7.82 23.92
CA ALA A 535 -9.41 -9.02 24.56
C ALA A 535 -8.49 -9.82 23.61
N GLY A 536 -8.85 -9.90 22.33
CA GLY A 536 -8.00 -10.47 21.28
C GLY A 536 -6.69 -9.70 21.09
N MET A 537 -6.70 -8.38 21.30
CA MET A 537 -5.48 -7.58 21.32
C MET A 537 -4.66 -7.85 22.59
N VAL A 538 -5.24 -7.79 23.79
CA VAL A 538 -4.55 -8.11 25.05
C VAL A 538 -3.85 -9.48 24.97
N ARG A 539 -4.55 -10.50 24.46
CA ARG A 539 -3.97 -11.83 24.20
C ARG A 539 -2.73 -11.75 23.29
N ARG A 540 -2.78 -10.98 22.20
CA ARG A 540 -1.62 -10.78 21.30
C ARG A 540 -0.45 -10.06 22.00
N ILE A 541 -0.72 -9.09 22.88
CA ILE A 541 0.34 -8.38 23.62
C ILE A 541 1.08 -9.37 24.53
N VAL A 542 0.35 -10.24 25.24
CA VAL A 542 0.91 -11.33 26.06
C VAL A 542 1.64 -12.36 25.21
N THR A 543 1.00 -12.98 24.22
CA THR A 543 1.60 -14.11 23.47
C THR A 543 2.77 -13.71 22.58
N ARG A 544 2.83 -12.45 22.11
CA ARG A 544 3.99 -11.94 21.34
C ARG A 544 5.02 -11.21 22.20
N GLY A 545 4.81 -11.14 23.52
CA GLY A 545 5.74 -10.53 24.47
C GLY A 545 6.05 -9.06 24.20
N LEU A 546 5.09 -8.28 23.68
CA LEU A 546 5.35 -6.90 23.21
C LEU A 546 5.89 -5.99 24.34
N TRP A 547 5.48 -6.23 25.59
CA TRP A 547 6.00 -5.61 26.81
C TRP A 547 7.52 -5.72 26.98
N ARG A 548 8.14 -6.78 26.44
CA ARG A 548 9.58 -7.06 26.57
C ARG A 548 10.43 -6.38 25.49
N ARG A 549 9.85 -6.10 24.32
CA ARG A 549 10.58 -5.53 23.16
C ARG A 549 11.09 -4.12 23.42
N GLY A 550 10.32 -3.31 24.16
CA GLY A 550 10.75 -2.00 24.67
C GLY A 550 11.92 -2.02 25.66
N ARG A 551 12.50 -3.18 26.01
CA ARG A 551 13.68 -3.32 26.86
C ARG A 551 14.89 -3.97 26.19
N HIS A 552 14.85 -4.32 24.89
CA HIS A 552 15.85 -5.23 24.29
C HIS A 552 16.57 -4.77 23.01
N MET A 553 16.23 -3.64 22.39
CA MET A 553 17.04 -3.09 21.28
C MET A 553 18.36 -2.43 21.72
N GLY A 554 18.61 -2.26 23.02
CA GLY A 554 19.92 -1.80 23.53
C GLY A 554 20.96 -2.92 23.71
N ARG A 555 20.74 -4.11 23.13
CA ARG A 555 21.52 -5.33 23.43
C ARG A 555 22.06 -6.14 22.26
N THR A 556 21.83 -5.69 21.02
CA THR A 556 22.52 -6.19 19.82
C THR A 556 23.54 -5.15 19.38
N ARG A 557 24.77 -5.32 19.88
CA ARG A 557 25.99 -4.78 19.27
C ARG A 557 26.54 -5.82 18.29
#